data_AF-A0A011NVJ6-F1
#
_entry.id   AF-A0A011NVJ6-F1
#
_cell.length_a   1.000
_cell.length_b   1.000
_cell.length_c   1.000
_cell.angle_alpha   90.00
_cell.angle_beta   90.00
_cell.angle_gamma   90.00
#
_symmetry.space_group_name_H-M   'P 1'
#
loop_
_entity.id
_entity.type
_entity.pdbx_description
1 polymer ?
#
loop_
_entity_poly.entity_id
_entity_poly.type
_entity_poly.pdbx_seq_one_letter_code
_entity_poly.pdbx_strand_id
1 'polypeptide(L)'
;MEKWITRGAAALCAAGSIALLWTFGMFVAVPWREGRMLALNAIELQVLGVPLFGGLAVAWGALHILAIADRASSPRLYRTLTLALLAALLLAVSAGASWTSARIA
;
A
#
# COMPACT_ATOMS: atom_id res chain seq x y z
N MET A 1 -22.31 -7.82 13.25
CA MET A 1 -20.88 -7.91 13.63
C MET A 1 -20.53 -6.77 14.56
N GLU A 2 -19.70 -7.02 15.57
CA GLU A 2 -19.21 -5.97 16.45
C GLU A 2 -18.25 -5.04 15.68
N LYS A 3 -18.42 -3.71 15.83
CA LYS A 3 -17.66 -2.73 15.04
C LYS A 3 -16.15 -2.87 15.20
N TRP A 4 -15.68 -3.21 16.40
CA TRP A 4 -14.26 -3.44 16.68
C TRP A 4 -13.65 -4.57 15.87
N ILE A 5 -14.39 -5.67 15.66
CA ILE A 5 -13.93 -6.80 14.84
C ILE A 5 -13.79 -6.38 13.37
N THR A 6 -14.78 -5.66 12.83
CA THR A 6 -14.72 -5.16 11.44
C THR A 6 -13.59 -4.17 11.23
N ARG A 7 -13.32 -3.28 12.20
CA ARG A 7 -12.16 -2.38 12.17
C ARG A 7 -10.83 -3.13 12.30
N GLY A 8 -10.79 -4.23 13.06
CA GLY A 8 -9.62 -5.10 13.15
C GLY A 8 -9.27 -5.74 11.81
N ALA A 9 -10.26 -6.30 11.10
CA ALA A 9 -10.09 -6.78 9.73
C ALA A 9 -9.64 -5.64 8.77
N ALA A 10 -10.27 -4.47 8.93
CA ALA A 10 -9.80 -3.14 8.50
C ALA A 10 -8.28 -2.98 8.49
N ALA A 11 -7.76 -2.95 9.72
CA ALA A 11 -6.38 -2.66 10.04
C ALA A 11 -5.43 -3.75 9.49
N LEU A 12 -5.83 -5.02 9.54
CA LEU A 12 -5.01 -6.11 9.03
C LEU A 12 -4.84 -6.02 7.50
N CYS A 13 -5.93 -5.76 6.76
CA CYS A 13 -5.84 -5.53 5.32
C CYS A 13 -4.99 -4.29 5.02
N ALA A 14 -5.19 -3.18 5.75
CA ALA A 14 -4.38 -1.98 5.60
C ALA A 14 -2.88 -2.27 5.81
N ALA A 15 -2.51 -3.02 6.84
CA ALA A 15 -1.13 -3.41 7.11
C ALA A 15 -0.53 -4.27 5.97
N GLY A 16 -1.29 -5.24 5.45
CA GLY A 16 -0.87 -6.05 4.31
C GLY A 16 -0.63 -5.22 3.05
N SER A 17 -1.52 -4.26 2.77
CA SER A 17 -1.35 -3.33 1.64
C SER A 17 -0.11 -2.44 1.80
N ILE A 18 0.12 -1.90 3.00
CA ILE A 18 1.29 -1.10 3.33
C ILE A 18 2.58 -1.90 3.08
N ALA A 19 2.63 -3.17 3.52
CA ALA A 19 3.79 -4.03 3.31
C ALA A 19 4.04 -4.31 1.81
N LEU A 20 2.98 -4.56 1.03
CA LEU A 20 3.09 -4.77 -0.41
C LEU A 20 3.59 -3.50 -1.13
N LEU A 21 3.05 -2.32 -0.81
CA LEU A 21 3.51 -1.08 -1.44
C LEU A 21 4.91 -0.65 -1.00
N TRP A 22 5.31 -0.98 0.23
CA TRP A 22 6.71 -0.85 0.65
C TRP A 22 7.62 -1.74 -0.22
N THR A 23 7.21 -2.99 -0.46
CA THR A 23 7.94 -3.94 -1.31
C THR A 23 8.03 -3.43 -2.75
N PHE A 24 6.95 -2.90 -3.31
CA PHE A 24 6.97 -2.22 -4.61
C PHE A 24 7.98 -1.07 -4.63
N GLY A 25 7.95 -0.18 -3.63
CA GLY A 25 8.90 0.93 -3.50
C GLY A 25 10.36 0.45 -3.45
N MET A 26 10.62 -0.62 -2.69
CA MET A 26 11.94 -1.24 -2.58
C MET A 26 12.48 -1.70 -3.94
N PHE A 27 11.67 -2.38 -4.75
CA PHE A 27 12.12 -2.91 -6.04
C PHE A 27 12.13 -1.87 -7.16
N VAL A 28 11.17 -0.92 -7.17
CA VAL A 28 11.06 0.07 -8.27
C VAL A 28 12.23 1.06 -8.27
N ALA A 29 12.86 1.28 -7.12
CA ALA A 29 13.97 2.23 -6.97
C ALA A 29 15.14 1.93 -7.90
N VAL A 30 15.45 0.65 -8.15
CA VAL A 30 16.60 0.24 -8.98
C VAL A 30 16.39 0.62 -10.45
N PRO A 31 15.39 0.07 -11.18
CA PRO A 31 15.16 0.44 -12.58
C PRO A 31 14.81 1.91 -12.77
N TRP A 32 14.22 2.57 -11.77
CA TRP A 32 13.97 4.01 -11.79
C TRP A 32 15.27 4.80 -11.84
N ARG A 33 16.20 4.53 -10.93
CA ARG A 33 17.51 5.20 -10.88
C ARG A 33 18.32 4.95 -12.15
N GLU A 34 18.21 3.76 -12.71
CA GLU A 34 18.93 3.36 -13.91
C GLU A 34 18.27 3.82 -15.22
N GLY A 35 17.15 4.55 -15.15
CA GLY A 35 16.46 5.12 -16.31
C GLY A 35 15.85 4.07 -17.24
N ARG A 36 15.69 2.82 -16.78
CA ARG A 36 15.29 1.66 -17.59
C ARG A 36 13.84 1.20 -17.36
N MET A 37 12.99 2.05 -16.77
CA MET A 37 11.60 1.70 -16.43
C MET A 37 10.77 1.20 -17.63
N LEU A 38 11.13 1.58 -18.86
CA LEU A 38 10.45 1.16 -20.08
C LEU A 38 11.07 -0.10 -20.74
N ALA A 39 12.15 -0.63 -20.16
CA ALA A 39 12.91 -1.77 -20.68
C ALA A 39 13.02 -2.90 -19.66
N LEU A 40 11.95 -3.12 -18.88
CA LEU A 40 11.86 -4.19 -17.90
C LEU A 40 11.63 -5.53 -18.57
N ASN A 41 12.27 -6.58 -18.06
CA ASN A 41 11.97 -7.95 -18.47
C ASN A 41 10.70 -8.48 -17.76
N ALA A 42 10.24 -9.68 -18.15
CA ALA A 42 9.03 -10.29 -17.61
C ALA A 42 9.08 -10.54 -16.09
N ILE A 43 10.25 -10.90 -15.55
CA ILE A 43 10.43 -11.15 -14.11
C ILE A 43 10.36 -9.84 -13.34
N GLU A 44 11.06 -8.80 -13.80
CA GLU A 44 11.01 -7.47 -13.18
C GLU A 44 9.58 -6.91 -13.20
N LEU A 45 8.86 -7.11 -14.31
CA LEU A 45 7.46 -6.71 -14.41
C LEU A 45 6.57 -7.43 -13.38
N GLN A 46 6.80 -8.73 -13.12
CA GLN A 46 6.07 -9.46 -12.07
C GLN A 46 6.45 -8.99 -10.67
N VAL A 47 7.75 -8.81 -10.40
CA VAL A 47 8.28 -8.34 -9.12
C VAL A 47 7.77 -6.96 -8.75
N LEU A 48 7.52 -6.09 -9.74
CA LEU A 48 6.91 -4.77 -9.53
C LEU A 48 5.38 -4.82 -9.56
N GLY A 49 4.82 -5.54 -10.52
CA GLY A 49 3.38 -5.57 -10.77
C GLY A 49 2.60 -6.26 -9.65
N VAL A 50 3.06 -7.43 -9.19
CA VAL A 50 2.36 -8.18 -8.13
C VAL A 50 2.19 -7.36 -6.84
N PRO A 51 3.24 -6.76 -6.25
CA PRO A 51 3.05 -5.94 -5.05
C PRO A 51 2.28 -4.64 -5.32
N LEU A 52 2.40 -4.05 -6.51
CA LEU A 52 1.62 -2.85 -6.86
C LEU A 52 0.12 -3.17 -6.93
N PHE A 53 -0.28 -4.09 -7.81
CA PHE A 53 -1.68 -4.43 -8.03
C PHE A 53 -2.29 -5.16 -6.83
N GLY A 54 -1.54 -6.06 -6.20
CA GLY A 54 -1.95 -6.72 -4.96
C GLY A 54 -2.12 -5.72 -3.82
N GLY A 55 -1.17 -4.80 -3.64
CA GLY A 55 -1.24 -3.74 -2.64
C GLY A 55 -2.46 -2.85 -2.81
N LEU A 56 -2.75 -2.41 -4.04
CA LEU A 56 -3.93 -1.61 -4.37
C LEU A 56 -5.24 -2.37 -4.14
N ALA A 57 -5.32 -3.64 -4.55
CA ALA A 57 -6.51 -4.47 -4.33
C ALA A 57 -6.79 -4.66 -2.83
N VAL A 58 -5.75 -4.89 -2.03
CA VAL A 58 -5.88 -5.03 -0.57
C VAL A 58 -6.21 -3.70 0.10
N ALA A 59 -5.64 -2.57 -0.36
CA ALA A 59 -6.01 -1.22 0.11
C ALA A 59 -7.50 -0.94 -0.14
N TRP A 60 -7.98 -1.26 -1.34
CA TRP A 60 -9.41 -1.16 -1.67
C TRP A 60 -10.25 -1.98 -0.71
N GLY A 61 -9.88 -3.25 -0.46
CA GLY A 61 -10.55 -4.12 0.50
C GLY A 61 -10.60 -3.51 1.91
N ALA A 62 -9.49 -2.94 2.37
CA ALA A 62 -9.42 -2.25 3.66
C ALA A 62 -10.40 -1.07 3.73
N LEU A 63 -10.40 -0.20 2.71
CA LEU A 63 -11.30 0.95 2.62
C LEU A 63 -12.78 0.52 2.54
N HIS A 64 -13.07 -0.58 1.86
CA HIS A 64 -14.40 -1.14 1.74
C HIS A 64 -14.92 -1.62 3.10
N ILE A 65 -14.13 -2.41 3.83
CA ILE A 65 -14.48 -2.89 5.17
C ILE A 65 -14.64 -1.71 6.14
N LEU A 66 -13.75 -0.72 6.07
CA LEU A 66 -13.83 0.48 6.89
C LEU A 66 -15.09 1.30 6.60
N ALA A 67 -15.51 1.37 5.33
CA ALA A 67 -16.74 2.04 4.94
C ALA A 67 -17.98 1.36 5.55
N ILE A 68 -18.01 0.03 5.60
CA ILE A 68 -19.08 -0.75 6.24
C ILE A 68 -19.14 -0.45 7.74
N ALA A 69 -17.98 -0.37 8.41
CA ALA A 69 -17.92 -0.14 9.86
C ALA A 69 -18.36 1.27 10.27
N ASP A 70 -17.86 2.29 9.57
CA ASP A 70 -17.81 3.66 10.11
C ASP A 70 -18.52 4.72 9.28
N ARG A 71 -18.77 4.49 7.98
CA ARG A 71 -19.24 5.56 7.08
C ARG A 71 -20.58 6.17 7.50
N ALA A 72 -21.53 5.33 7.92
CA ALA A 72 -22.86 5.76 8.34
C ALA A 72 -22.88 6.30 9.77
N SER A 73 -22.11 5.67 10.68
CA SER A 73 -22.19 5.98 12.12
C SER A 73 -21.19 7.02 12.61
N SER A 74 -20.05 7.17 11.94
CA SER A 74 -18.98 8.09 12.30
C SER A 74 -18.22 8.57 11.05
N PRO A 75 -18.85 9.38 10.18
CA PRO A 75 -18.29 9.77 8.89
C PRO A 75 -16.97 10.54 8.98
N ARG A 76 -16.76 11.28 10.08
CA ARG A 76 -15.48 11.97 10.36
C ARG A 76 -14.35 10.97 10.59
N LEU A 77 -14.59 9.94 11.42
CA LEU A 77 -13.61 8.90 11.70
C LEU A 77 -13.25 8.08 10.45
N TYR A 78 -14.26 7.73 9.65
CA TYR A 78 -14.05 7.07 8.35
C TYR A 78 -13.11 7.90 7.45
N ARG A 79 -13.36 9.22 7.33
CA ARG A 79 -12.52 10.12 6.53
C ARG A 79 -11.10 10.22 7.07
N THR A 80 -10.94 10.38 8.39
CA THR A 80 -9.59 10.49 8.99
C THR A 80 -8.79 9.21 8.80
N LEU A 81 -9.40 8.04 8.98
CA LEU A 81 -8.72 6.76 8.78
C LEU A 81 -8.42 6.48 7.31
N THR A 82 -9.31 6.88 6.39
CA THR A 82 -9.06 6.82 4.94
C THR A 82 -7.86 7.67 4.56
N LEU A 83 -7.81 8.93 5.01
CA LEU A 83 -6.69 9.83 4.75
C LEU A 83 -5.39 9.32 5.36
N ALA A 84 -5.44 8.81 6.60
CA ALA A 84 -4.29 8.22 7.26
C ALA A 84 -3.76 7.01 6.49
N LEU A 85 -4.64 6.13 5.98
CA LEU A 85 -4.24 5.00 5.15
C LEU A 85 -3.58 5.48 3.85
N LEU A 86 -4.21 6.40 3.12
CA LEU A 86 -3.63 6.93 1.87
C LEU A 86 -2.25 7.55 2.09
N ALA A 87 -2.07 8.32 3.16
CA ALA A 87 -0.77 8.87 3.54
C ALA A 87 0.24 7.75 3.88
N ALA A 88 -0.16 6.75 4.65
CA ALA A 88 0.69 5.61 4.99
C ALA A 88 1.12 4.81 3.75
N LEU A 89 0.26 4.64 2.75
CA LEU A 89 0.58 3.97 1.49
C LEU A 89 1.65 4.74 0.70
N LEU A 90 1.53 6.08 0.60
CA LEU A 90 2.53 6.92 -0.05
C LEU A 90 3.88 6.90 0.70
N LEU A 91 3.83 6.95 2.03
CA LEU A 91 5.01 6.83 2.88
C LEU A 91 5.66 5.46 2.74
N ALA A 92 4.88 4.38 2.60
CA ALA A 92 5.39 3.03 2.43
C ALA A 92 6.21 2.90 1.14
N VAL A 93 5.67 3.37 0.01
CA VAL A 93 6.40 3.38 -1.28
C VAL A 93 7.69 4.19 -1.15
N SER A 94 7.61 5.40 -0.57
CA SER A 94 8.76 6.29 -0.40
C SER A 94 9.82 5.69 0.51
N ALA A 95 9.41 5.07 1.61
CA ALA A 95 10.29 4.41 2.56
C ALA A 95 10.97 3.20 1.92
N GLY A 96 10.25 2.38 1.17
CA GLY A 96 10.83 1.26 0.41
C GLY A 96 11.88 1.74 -0.58
N ALA A 97 11.56 2.77 -1.37
CA ALA A 97 12.50 3.34 -2.33
C ALA A 97 13.75 3.93 -1.67
N SER A 98 13.59 4.64 -0.55
CA SER A 98 14.71 5.18 0.24
C SER A 98 15.61 4.09 0.81
N TRP A 99 15.03 2.97 1.26
CA TRP A 99 15.75 1.85 1.86
C TRP A 99 16.71 1.21 0.87
N THR A 100 16.26 1.03 -0.37
CA THR A 100 17.07 0.50 -1.48
C THR A 100 18.11 1.53 -1.91
N SER A 101 17.71 2.79 -2.08
CA SER A 101 18.62 3.87 -2.48
C SER A 101 19.81 4.01 -1.52
N ALA A 102 19.58 3.85 -0.22
CA ALA A 102 20.61 3.91 0.81
C ALA A 102 21.60 2.72 0.80
N ARG A 103 21.28 1.62 0.10
CA ARG A 103 22.10 0.39 0.06
C ARG A 103 22.80 0.14 -1.27
N ILE A 104 22.42 0.87 -2.31
CA ILE A 104 23.06 0.84 -3.63
C ILE A 104 23.92 2.11 -3.80
N ALA A 105 24.17 2.86 -2.73
CA ALA A 105 25.10 3.98 -2.68
C ALA A 105 26.53 3.47 -2.51
#